data_AF-A0A6N3CWN8-F1
#
_entry.id   AF-A0A6N3CWN8-F1
#
_cell.length_a   1.000
_cell.length_b   1.000
_cell.length_c   1.000
_cell.angle_alpha   90.00
_cell.angle_beta   90.00
_cell.angle_gamma   90.00
#
_symmetry.space_group_name_H-M   'P 1'
#
loop_
_entity.id
_entity.type
_entity.pdbx_description
1 polymer ?
#
loop_
_entity_poly.entity_id
_entity_poly.type
_entity_poly.pdbx_seq_one_letter_code
_entity_poly.pdbx_strand_id
1 'polypeptide(L)'
;MTKTFTGSLNGSSPITIEVPAEDNTVNIAFVTNTPKAGPTSLVWVEDGETPLYAQVVDSRNRSFIVKLRGQNSHGGCNIHSVNTAVNCNSGTSAYLRVAYKAEDNPHLPQGSYTGVLHLIARDWHNTDWTANVNVDLSIVK
;
A
#
# COMPACT_ATOMS: atom_id res chain seq x y z
N MET A 1 18.18 12.66 -2.14
CA MET A 1 17.81 11.52 -1.29
C MET A 1 16.34 11.21 -1.57
N THR A 2 15.97 9.95 -1.80
CA THR A 2 14.57 9.56 -2.04
C THR A 2 13.79 9.61 -0.72
N LYS A 3 12.62 10.26 -0.72
CA LYS A 3 11.76 10.34 0.48
C LYS A 3 11.23 8.95 0.85
N THR A 4 10.99 8.73 2.13
CA THR A 4 10.44 7.47 2.64
C THR A 4 9.35 7.75 3.65
N PHE A 5 8.18 7.14 3.45
CA PHE A 5 7.04 7.17 4.36
C PHE A 5 6.87 5.76 4.95
N THR A 6 6.70 5.68 6.27
CA THR A 6 6.57 4.39 6.96
C THR A 6 5.36 4.41 7.87
N GLY A 7 4.63 3.30 7.90
CA GLY A 7 3.57 3.05 8.86
C GLY A 7 3.57 1.58 9.31
N SER A 8 2.91 1.28 10.42
CA SER A 8 2.86 -0.08 10.97
C SER A 8 1.44 -0.64 11.03
N LEU A 9 1.22 -1.77 10.37
CA LEU A 9 -0.02 -2.55 10.47
C LEU A 9 0.13 -3.56 11.61
N ASN A 10 -0.62 -3.33 12.69
CA ASN A 10 -0.62 -4.18 13.89
C ASN A 10 -1.97 -4.91 14.01
N GLY A 11 -1.96 -6.23 13.88
CA GLY A 11 -3.15 -7.06 13.96
C GLY A 11 -4.04 -6.98 12.71
N SER A 12 -5.34 -6.74 12.90
CA SER A 12 -6.37 -6.79 11.84
C SER A 12 -6.98 -5.43 11.48
N SER A 13 -6.64 -4.37 12.21
CA SER A 13 -7.09 -3.02 11.91
C SER A 13 -6.34 -2.49 10.68
N PRO A 14 -7.03 -1.90 9.70
CA PRO A 14 -6.36 -1.23 8.58
C PRO A 14 -5.47 -0.08 9.07
N ILE A 15 -4.36 0.13 8.36
CA ILE A 15 -3.55 1.34 8.50
C ILE A 15 -3.85 2.30 7.35
N THR A 16 -3.72 3.59 7.61
CA THR A 16 -3.64 4.65 6.60
C THR A 16 -2.29 5.35 6.69
N ILE A 17 -1.58 5.49 5.58
CA ILE A 17 -0.35 6.29 5.46
C ILE A 17 -0.66 7.47 4.55
N GLU A 18 -0.42 8.68 5.04
CA GLU A 18 -0.50 9.90 4.24
C GLU A 18 0.82 10.14 3.50
N VAL A 19 0.72 10.40 2.21
CA VAL A 19 1.78 10.96 1.40
C VAL A 19 1.33 12.34 0.94
N PRO A 20 1.87 13.42 1.53
CA PRO A 20 1.44 14.77 1.21
C PRO A 20 1.83 15.11 -0.23
N ALA A 21 0.97 15.88 -0.89
CA ALA A 21 1.34 16.50 -2.16
C ALA A 21 2.41 17.58 -1.94
N GLU A 22 3.33 17.70 -2.88
CA GLU A 22 4.43 18.66 -2.86
C GLU A 22 4.53 19.34 -4.22
N ASP A 23 4.57 20.68 -4.23
CA ASP A 23 4.53 21.46 -5.47
C ASP A 23 3.35 21.03 -6.35
N ASN A 24 3.62 20.39 -7.50
CA ASN A 24 2.61 19.89 -8.45
C ASN A 24 2.39 18.37 -8.39
N THR A 25 2.87 17.66 -7.34
CA THR A 25 2.66 16.20 -7.20
C THR A 25 1.31 15.89 -6.56
N VAL A 26 0.24 16.25 -7.26
CA VAL A 26 -1.13 16.17 -6.74
C VAL A 26 -1.86 14.89 -7.18
N ASN A 27 -1.24 14.06 -8.03
CA ASN A 27 -1.81 12.83 -8.61
C ASN A 27 -0.97 11.61 -8.21
N ILE A 28 -0.69 11.50 -6.90
CA ILE A 28 0.14 10.43 -6.34
C ILE A 28 -0.67 9.13 -6.23
N ALA A 29 -0.12 8.01 -6.69
CA ALA A 29 -0.61 6.68 -6.34
C ALA A 29 0.55 5.72 -6.07
N PHE A 30 0.21 4.50 -5.67
CA PHE A 30 1.20 3.53 -5.18
C PHE A 30 1.31 2.33 -6.11
N VAL A 31 2.54 1.97 -6.41
CA VAL A 31 2.88 0.79 -7.22
C VAL A 31 3.87 -0.08 -6.48
N THR A 32 4.04 -1.32 -6.92
CA THR A 32 5.06 -2.24 -6.42
C THR A 32 6.21 -2.33 -7.43
N ASN A 33 7.33 -2.91 -7.00
CA ASN A 33 8.48 -3.18 -7.87
C ASN A 33 8.31 -4.40 -8.77
N THR A 34 7.30 -5.25 -8.52
CA THR A 34 7.13 -6.53 -9.18
C THR A 34 5.66 -6.91 -9.28
N PRO A 35 5.21 -7.48 -10.41
CA PRO A 35 3.82 -7.92 -10.59
C PRO A 35 3.41 -9.02 -9.61
N LYS A 36 4.38 -9.71 -8.96
CA LYS A 36 4.09 -10.68 -7.90
C LYS A 36 3.60 -10.03 -6.60
N ALA A 37 3.97 -8.77 -6.37
CA ALA A 37 3.60 -8.03 -5.16
C ALA A 37 2.35 -7.17 -5.34
N GLY A 38 2.00 -6.81 -6.58
CA GLY A 38 0.89 -5.90 -6.89
C GLY A 38 1.11 -5.18 -8.24
N PRO A 39 0.33 -4.14 -8.56
CA PRO A 39 0.46 -3.40 -9.81
C PRO A 39 1.78 -2.62 -9.87
N THR A 40 2.44 -2.61 -11.03
CA THR A 40 3.75 -1.95 -11.23
C THR A 40 3.68 -0.63 -12.00
N SER A 41 2.46 -0.20 -12.34
CA SER A 41 2.17 0.98 -13.17
C SER A 41 0.91 1.68 -12.67
N LEU A 42 0.89 3.00 -12.81
CA LEU A 42 -0.27 3.81 -12.46
C LEU A 42 -1.40 3.60 -13.48
N VAL A 43 -2.63 3.79 -13.03
CA VAL A 43 -3.81 3.96 -13.87
C VAL A 43 -4.48 5.28 -13.51
N TRP A 44 -5.16 5.91 -14.46
CA TRP A 44 -5.82 7.17 -14.18
C TRP A 44 -6.95 6.97 -13.16
N VAL A 45 -7.87 6.06 -13.44
CA VAL A 45 -8.96 5.70 -12.52
C VAL A 45 -9.31 4.23 -12.65
N GLU A 46 -9.36 3.54 -11.51
CA GLU A 46 -9.84 2.19 -11.35
C GLU A 46 -10.39 2.01 -9.92
N ASP A 47 -11.56 1.41 -9.80
CA ASP A 47 -12.22 1.19 -8.50
C ASP A 47 -11.93 -0.20 -7.94
N GLY A 48 -12.04 -0.33 -6.61
CA GLY A 48 -11.99 -1.62 -5.92
C GLY A 48 -10.74 -1.82 -5.07
N GLU A 49 -10.72 -2.94 -4.35
CA GLU A 49 -9.59 -3.34 -3.52
C GLU A 49 -8.50 -4.00 -4.38
N THR A 50 -7.26 -3.55 -4.25
CA THR A 50 -6.11 -4.16 -4.92
C THR A 50 -5.48 -5.24 -4.04
N PRO A 51 -5.28 -6.48 -4.52
CA PRO A 51 -4.51 -7.46 -3.78
C PRO A 51 -3.03 -7.08 -3.78
N LEU A 52 -2.43 -7.00 -2.60
CA LEU A 52 -1.00 -6.78 -2.39
C LEU A 52 -0.40 -8.00 -1.70
N TYR A 53 0.86 -8.32 -2.02
CA TYR A 53 1.54 -9.49 -1.46
C TYR A 53 2.87 -9.12 -0.84
N ALA A 54 3.09 -9.57 0.39
CA ALA A 54 4.31 -9.34 1.15
C ALA A 54 4.85 -10.66 1.70
N GLN A 55 6.18 -10.77 1.75
CA GLN A 55 6.83 -11.84 2.48
C GLN A 55 6.86 -11.50 3.97
N VAL A 56 6.48 -12.46 4.79
CA VAL A 56 6.54 -12.39 6.25
C VAL A 56 7.26 -13.61 6.81
N VAL A 57 7.75 -13.50 8.03
CA VAL A 57 8.37 -14.58 8.78
C VAL A 57 7.63 -14.84 10.09
N ASP A 58 7.53 -16.09 10.50
CA ASP A 58 7.03 -16.45 11.83
C ASP A 58 8.14 -16.40 12.90
N SER A 59 7.79 -16.74 14.15
CA SER A 59 8.76 -16.83 15.25
C SER A 59 9.85 -17.90 15.08
N ARG A 60 9.69 -18.80 14.11
CA ARG A 60 10.68 -19.83 13.73
C ARG A 60 11.47 -19.44 12.49
N ASN A 61 11.34 -18.19 12.04
CA ASN A 61 11.97 -17.64 10.84
C ASN A 61 11.58 -18.38 9.53
N ARG A 62 10.42 -19.04 9.51
CA ARG A 62 9.86 -19.65 8.29
C ARG A 62 9.18 -18.54 7.48
N SER A 63 9.48 -18.50 6.18
CA SER A 63 8.92 -17.48 5.28
C SER A 63 7.57 -17.91 4.70
N PHE A 64 6.65 -16.94 4.64
CA PHE A 64 5.32 -17.08 4.06
C PHE A 64 5.02 -15.86 3.19
N ILE A 65 4.10 -16.01 2.24
CA ILE A 65 3.52 -14.89 1.51
C ILE A 65 2.13 -14.65 2.08
N VAL A 66 1.83 -13.39 2.42
CA VAL A 66 0.50 -12.97 2.84
C VAL A 66 -0.12 -12.04 1.81
N LYS A 67 -1.43 -12.21 1.63
CA LYS A 67 -2.28 -11.34 0.85
C LYS A 67 -2.84 -10.24 1.75
N LEU A 68 -2.72 -9.01 1.28
CA LEU A 68 -3.22 -7.79 1.90
C LEU A 68 -4.20 -7.12 0.92
N ARG A 69 -5.09 -6.30 1.46
CA ARG A 69 -5.98 -5.44 0.67
C ARG A 69 -5.42 -4.03 0.68
N GLY A 70 -5.16 -3.49 -0.50
CA GLY A 70 -4.63 -2.15 -0.71
C GLY A 70 -5.64 -1.26 -1.41
N GLN A 71 -5.72 0.00 -1.00
CA GLN A 71 -6.55 1.01 -1.63
C GLN A 71 -5.86 2.37 -1.57
N ASN A 72 -6.22 3.27 -2.49
CA ASN A 72 -5.81 4.66 -2.49
C ASN A 72 -7.02 5.59 -2.34
N SER A 73 -6.81 6.77 -1.78
CA SER A 73 -7.77 7.87 -1.85
C SER A 73 -7.04 9.21 -1.77
N HIS A 74 -7.62 10.25 -2.37
CA HIS A 74 -7.12 11.62 -2.25
C HIS A 74 -8.10 12.50 -1.49
N GLY A 75 -7.62 13.16 -0.44
CA GLY A 75 -8.47 13.98 0.43
C GLY A 75 -9.68 13.22 0.97
N GLY A 76 -10.86 13.82 0.88
CA GLY A 76 -12.14 13.23 1.30
C GLY A 76 -12.88 12.47 0.20
N CYS A 77 -12.21 12.08 -0.89
CA CYS A 77 -12.88 11.46 -2.03
C CYS A 77 -12.97 9.93 -1.95
N ASN A 78 -13.60 9.36 -2.97
CA ASN A 78 -13.84 7.93 -3.05
C ASN A 78 -12.54 7.14 -2.94
N ILE A 79 -12.70 5.90 -2.47
CA ILE A 79 -11.60 4.97 -2.32
C ILE A 79 -11.48 4.16 -3.62
N HIS A 80 -10.28 4.15 -4.17
CA HIS A 80 -9.92 3.53 -5.44
C HIS A 80 -8.90 2.41 -5.27
N SER A 81 -8.57 1.74 -6.38
CA SER A 81 -7.45 0.81 -6.43
C SER A 81 -6.13 1.52 -6.05
N VAL A 82 -5.15 0.76 -5.55
CA VAL A 82 -3.93 1.31 -4.95
C VAL A 82 -3.09 2.15 -5.93
N ASN A 83 -3.16 1.84 -7.23
CA ASN A 83 -2.40 2.47 -8.30
C ASN A 83 -3.21 3.53 -9.08
N THR A 84 -4.40 3.89 -8.58
CA THR A 84 -5.24 4.94 -9.16
C THR A 84 -4.74 6.32 -8.78
N ALA A 85 -4.45 7.15 -9.79
CA ALA A 85 -3.81 8.46 -9.64
C ALA A 85 -4.75 9.66 -9.79
N VAL A 86 -6.02 9.45 -10.16
CA VAL A 86 -7.01 10.53 -10.17
C VAL A 86 -7.08 11.15 -8.78
N ASN A 87 -6.87 12.45 -8.74
CA ASN A 87 -6.95 13.21 -7.52
C ASN A 87 -8.32 13.86 -7.38
N CYS A 88 -8.50 14.62 -6.31
CA CYS A 88 -9.77 15.23 -6.03
C CYS A 88 -9.63 16.66 -5.53
N ASN A 89 -10.66 17.48 -5.78
CA ASN A 89 -10.68 18.88 -5.36
C ASN A 89 -10.74 19.05 -3.82
N SER A 90 -11.10 18.00 -3.07
CA SER A 90 -11.23 18.07 -1.60
C SER A 90 -9.90 17.89 -0.85
N GLY A 91 -8.80 17.58 -1.56
CA GLY A 91 -7.47 17.45 -0.98
C GLY A 91 -6.50 16.80 -1.95
N THR A 92 -5.22 17.19 -1.85
CA THR A 92 -4.16 16.76 -2.77
C THR A 92 -3.29 15.64 -2.21
N SER A 93 -3.25 15.45 -0.89
CA SER A 93 -2.55 14.31 -0.26
C SER A 93 -3.15 12.98 -0.71
N ALA A 94 -2.27 12.02 -1.01
CA ALA A 94 -2.64 10.63 -1.26
C ALA A 94 -2.60 9.83 0.05
N TYR A 95 -3.59 8.97 0.24
CA TYR A 95 -3.73 8.14 1.43
C TYR A 95 -3.72 6.67 1.04
N LEU A 96 -2.63 5.98 1.35
CA LEU A 96 -2.51 4.54 1.20
C LEU A 96 -3.26 3.87 2.36
N ARG A 97 -4.28 3.06 2.06
CA ARG A 97 -4.91 2.18 3.03
C ARG A 97 -4.48 0.74 2.79
N VAL A 98 -4.03 0.07 3.85
CA VAL A 98 -3.67 -1.36 3.80
C VAL A 98 -4.35 -2.10 4.93
N ALA A 99 -4.97 -3.23 4.61
CA ALA A 99 -5.63 -4.10 5.57
C ALA A 99 -5.17 -5.55 5.43
N TYR A 100 -5.03 -6.22 6.58
CA TYR A 100 -4.89 -7.67 6.65
C TYR A 100 -6.24 -8.30 7.03
N LYS A 101 -6.61 -9.35 6.31
CA LYS A 101 -7.82 -10.14 6.54
C LYS A 101 -7.43 -11.61 6.60
N ALA A 102 -7.74 -12.27 7.71
CA ALA A 102 -7.37 -13.67 7.92
C ALA A 102 -8.09 -14.59 6.91
N GLU A 103 -9.31 -14.22 6.51
CA GLU A 103 -10.12 -14.91 5.51
C GLU A 103 -9.49 -14.93 4.11
N ASP A 104 -8.67 -13.92 3.78
CA ASP A 104 -7.95 -13.87 2.50
C ASP A 104 -6.71 -14.78 2.47
N ASN A 105 -6.32 -15.32 3.63
CA ASN A 105 -5.08 -16.05 3.82
C ASN A 105 -5.32 -17.47 4.37
N PRO A 106 -6.28 -18.27 3.86
CA PRO A 106 -6.76 -19.50 4.52
C PRO A 106 -5.64 -20.52 4.80
N HIS A 107 -4.58 -20.56 3.98
CA HIS A 107 -3.47 -21.51 4.11
C HIS A 107 -2.33 -21.06 5.03
N LEU A 108 -2.33 -19.81 5.51
CA LEU A 108 -1.34 -19.35 6.49
C LEU A 108 -1.59 -20.07 7.83
N PRO A 109 -0.59 -20.69 8.48
CA PRO A 109 -0.80 -21.30 9.80
C PRO A 109 -1.22 -20.27 10.86
N GLN A 110 -1.85 -20.74 11.94
CA GLN A 110 -2.13 -19.90 13.12
C GLN A 110 -0.81 -19.41 13.75
N GLY A 111 -0.75 -18.14 14.14
CA GLY A 111 0.44 -17.55 14.75
C GLY A 111 0.68 -16.09 14.40
N SER A 112 1.83 -15.58 14.85
CA SER A 112 2.29 -14.21 14.62
C SER A 112 3.34 -14.15 13.54
N TYR A 113 3.27 -13.11 12.71
CA TYR A 113 4.17 -12.91 11.59
C TYR A 113 4.64 -11.47 11.49
N THR A 114 5.89 -11.28 11.08
CA THR A 114 6.47 -9.96 10.81
C THR A 114 7.04 -9.87 9.41
N GLY A 115 7.03 -8.68 8.83
CA GLY A 115 7.57 -8.45 7.49
C GLY A 115 7.41 -6.99 7.09
N VAL A 116 7.71 -6.68 5.83
CA VAL A 116 7.53 -5.33 5.29
C VAL A 116 6.89 -5.42 3.90
N LEU A 117 5.82 -4.67 3.69
CA LEU A 117 5.28 -4.42 2.36
C LEU A 117 5.96 -3.17 1.80
N HIS A 118 6.64 -3.32 0.67
CA HIS A 118 7.30 -2.23 -0.03
C HIS A 118 6.48 -1.75 -1.22
N LEU A 119 6.16 -0.47 -1.23
CA LEU A 119 5.52 0.25 -2.34
C LEU A 119 6.35 1.46 -2.73
N ILE A 120 6.05 1.98 -3.91
CA ILE A 120 6.61 3.21 -4.45
C ILE A 120 5.46 4.15 -4.73
N ALA A 121 5.46 5.32 -4.11
CA ALA A 121 4.62 6.42 -4.49
C ALA A 121 5.20 7.07 -5.76
N ARG A 122 4.34 7.29 -6.75
CA ARG A 122 4.66 8.00 -8.00
C ARG A 122 3.54 8.97 -8.32
N ASP A 123 3.89 10.07 -8.96
CA ASP A 123 2.92 11.01 -9.50
C ASP A 123 2.62 10.69 -10.98
N TRP A 124 1.36 10.89 -11.40
CA TRP A 124 0.94 10.66 -12.78
C TRP A 124 1.58 11.62 -13.79
N HIS A 125 1.79 12.88 -13.40
CA HIS A 125 2.30 13.93 -14.29
C HIS A 125 3.80 14.17 -14.12
N ASN A 126 4.32 14.05 -12.90
CA ASN A 126 5.73 14.20 -12.58
C ASN A 126 6.41 12.84 -12.43
N THR A 127 6.87 12.28 -13.55
CA THR A 127 7.48 10.94 -13.61
C THR A 127 8.82 10.82 -12.87
N ASP A 128 9.49 11.96 -12.63
CA ASP A 128 10.77 11.99 -11.91
C ASP A 128 10.57 11.97 -10.39
N TRP A 129 9.38 12.34 -9.92
CA TRP A 129 9.06 12.29 -8.51
C TRP A 129 8.69 10.87 -8.08
N THR A 130 9.44 10.36 -7.10
CA THR A 130 9.17 9.08 -6.46
C THR A 130 9.47 9.15 -4.97
N ALA A 131 8.74 8.36 -4.19
CA ALA A 131 9.04 8.13 -2.78
C ALA A 131 8.82 6.66 -2.42
N ASN A 132 9.58 6.17 -1.45
CA ASN A 132 9.35 4.84 -0.89
C ASN A 132 8.19 4.91 0.12
N VAL A 133 7.34 3.89 0.11
CA VAL A 133 6.30 3.72 1.12
C VAL A 133 6.42 2.31 1.69
N ASN A 134 6.75 2.23 2.98
CA ASN A 134 6.95 0.97 3.68
C ASN A 134 5.83 0.76 4.70
N VAL A 135 5.23 -0.43 4.67
CA VAL A 135 4.29 -0.85 5.71
C VAL A 135 4.93 -1.97 6.52
N ASP A 136 5.32 -1.66 7.74
CA ASP A 136 5.81 -2.65 8.69
C ASP A 136 4.65 -3.53 9.13
N LEU A 137 4.79 -4.84 8.95
CA LEU A 137 3.74 -5.81 9.24
C LEU A 137 4.02 -6.48 10.56
N SER A 138 3.03 -6.46 11.45
CA SER A 138 2.95 -7.27 12.66
C SER A 138 1.55 -7.85 12.73
N ILE A 139 1.35 -9.00 12.09
CA ILE A 139 0.03 -9.61 11.91
C ILE A 139 -0.12 -10.86 12.77
N VAL A 140 -1.37 -11.13 13.15
CA VAL A 140 -1.77 -12.34 13.87
C VAL A 140 -2.88 -13.00 13.07
N LYS A 141 -2.71 -14.30 12.82
CA LYS A 141 -3.75 -15.14 12.22
C LYS A 141 -4.31 -16.11 13.23
#